data_AF-A0AAV2Z4I0-F1
#
_entry.id   AF-A0AAV2Z4I0-F1
#
_cell.length_a   1.000
_cell.length_b   1.000
_cell.length_c   1.000
_cell.angle_alpha   90.00
_cell.angle_beta   90.00
_cell.angle_gamma   90.00
#
_symmetry.space_group_name_H-M   'P 1'
#
loop_
_entity.id
_entity.type
_entity.pdbx_description
1 polymer ?
#
loop_
_entity_poly.entity_id
_entity_poly.type
_entity_poly.pdbx_seq_one_letter_code
_entity_poly.pdbx_strand_id
1 'polypeptide(L)'
;MRHSGLQLQVLALYKTALKTARQKDIANGTSRSTFDYVRERFRDEAFSVPRNNFAIIEHLLRKGQRDIKMLERMKSANFTRVPRSSGSA
;
A
#
# COMPACT_ATOMS: atom_id res chain seq x y z
N MET A 1 11.09 20.16 -15.48
CA MET A 1 11.42 18.88 -16.16
C MET A 1 10.15 18.05 -16.27
N ARG A 2 9.85 17.46 -17.44
CA ARG A 2 8.72 16.51 -17.59
C ARG A 2 9.14 15.15 -17.03
N HIS A 3 8.30 14.54 -16.20
CA HIS A 3 8.50 13.16 -15.75
C HIS A 3 8.22 12.17 -16.87
N SER A 4 8.99 11.09 -16.95
CA SER A 4 8.68 9.99 -17.86
C SER A 4 7.39 9.28 -17.44
N GLY A 5 6.78 8.52 -18.36
CA GLY A 5 5.57 7.75 -18.05
C GLY A 5 5.77 6.81 -16.86
N LEU A 6 6.90 6.12 -16.79
CA LEU A 6 7.24 5.25 -15.66
C LEU A 6 7.41 6.03 -14.34
N GLN A 7 8.04 7.20 -14.38
CA GLN A 7 8.16 8.06 -13.20
C GLN A 7 6.78 8.52 -12.70
N LEU A 8 5.88 8.88 -13.61
CA LEU A 8 4.49 9.23 -13.26
C LEU A 8 3.76 8.05 -12.61
N GLN A 9 3.94 6.83 -13.11
CA GLN A 9 3.36 5.64 -12.51
C GLN A 9 3.91 5.40 -11.09
N VAL A 10 5.22 5.53 -10.88
CA VAL A 10 5.83 5.41 -9.54
C VAL A 10 5.27 6.46 -8.58
N LEU A 11 5.16 7.72 -9.03
CA LEU A 11 4.59 8.81 -8.21
C LEU A 11 3.11 8.57 -7.90
N ALA A 12 2.34 8.04 -8.85
CA ALA A 12 0.93 7.70 -8.64
C ALA A 12 0.77 6.57 -7.62
N LEU A 13 1.62 5.53 -7.71
CA LEU A 13 1.66 4.43 -6.75
C LEU A 13 2.00 4.94 -5.35
N TYR A 14 3.03 5.78 -5.22
CA TYR A 14 3.44 6.38 -3.95
C TYR A 14 2.32 7.18 -3.28
N LYS A 15 1.65 8.07 -4.03
CA LYS A 15 0.52 8.86 -3.51
C LYS A 15 -0.63 7.96 -3.03
N THR A 16 -0.95 6.92 -3.79
CA THR A 16 -1.99 5.96 -3.43
C THR A 16 -1.60 5.19 -2.17
N ALA A 17 -0.37 4.67 -2.10
CA ALA A 17 0.12 3.94 -0.95
C ALA A 17 0.07 4.78 0.35
N LEU A 18 0.51 6.04 0.30
CA LEU A 18 0.44 6.95 1.45
C LEU A 18 -1.00 7.23 1.88
N LYS A 19 -1.91 7.44 0.93
CA LYS A 19 -3.33 7.67 1.24
C LYS A 19 -3.93 6.44 1.94
N THR A 20 -3.69 5.25 1.41
CA THR A 20 -4.19 3.99 1.98
C THR A 20 -3.58 3.72 3.35
N ALA A 21 -2.28 3.96 3.53
CA ALA A 21 -1.61 3.84 4.82
C ALA A 21 -2.22 4.79 5.86
N ARG A 22 -2.45 6.06 5.49
CA ARG A 22 -3.10 7.03 6.38
C ARG A 22 -4.51 6.61 6.77
N GLN A 23 -5.29 6.07 5.83
CA GLN A 23 -6.62 5.55 6.13
C GLN A 23 -6.58 4.36 7.09
N LYS A 24 -5.58 3.47 6.93
CA LYS A 24 -5.37 2.34 7.82
C LYS A 24 -5.01 2.80 9.24
N ASP A 25 -4.12 3.79 9.35
CA ASP A 25 -3.74 4.35 10.65
C ASP A 25 -4.94 4.99 11.36
N ILE A 26 -5.76 5.76 10.63
CA ILE A 26 -7.02 6.34 11.15
C ILE A 26 -7.98 5.24 11.61
N ALA A 27 -8.17 4.19 10.80
CA ALA A 27 -9.10 3.10 11.12
C ALA A 27 -8.66 2.28 12.35
N ASN A 28 -7.35 2.15 12.58
CA ASN A 28 -6.80 1.39 13.70
C ASN A 28 -6.52 2.25 14.95
N GLY A 29 -6.74 3.57 14.89
CA GLY A 29 -6.39 4.50 15.96
C GLY A 29 -4.88 4.62 16.21
N THR A 30 -4.04 4.27 15.24
CA THR A 30 -2.58 4.32 15.37
C THR A 30 -2.04 5.67 14.87
N SER A 31 -1.00 6.18 15.53
CA SER A 31 -0.37 7.44 15.13
C SER A 31 0.67 7.19 14.03
N ARG A 32 0.26 7.35 12.77
CA ARG A 32 1.10 7.41 11.54
C ARG A 32 2.11 6.28 11.29
N SER A 33 2.07 5.19 12.06
CA SER A 33 3.05 4.11 11.95
C SER A 33 3.10 3.48 10.56
N THR A 34 1.94 3.19 9.96
CA THR A 34 1.89 2.63 8.60
C THR A 34 2.34 3.67 7.58
N PHE A 35 1.91 4.92 7.73
CA PHE A 35 2.29 6.01 6.84
C PHE A 35 3.82 6.20 6.77
N ASP A 36 4.47 6.25 7.93
CA ASP A 36 5.92 6.48 8.01
C ASP A 36 6.70 5.30 7.45
N TYR A 37 6.28 4.06 7.74
CA TYR A 37 6.85 2.86 7.13
C TYR A 37 6.80 2.89 5.59
N VAL A 38 5.64 3.23 5.00
CA VAL A 38 5.52 3.33 3.54
C VAL A 38 6.43 4.42 3.00
N ARG A 39 6.49 5.58 3.67
CA ARG A 39 7.36 6.69 3.24
C ARG A 39 8.83 6.29 3.24
N GLU A 40 9.30 5.66 4.30
CA GLU A 40 10.69 5.21 4.44
C GLU A 40 11.03 4.15 3.40
N ARG A 41 10.16 3.16 3.22
CA ARG A 41 10.36 2.10 2.23
C ARG A 41 10.54 2.64 0.81
N PHE A 42 9.72 3.60 0.39
CA PHE A 42 9.86 4.25 -0.92
C PHE A 42 11.17 5.05 -1.04
N ARG A 43 11.62 5.71 0.05
CA ARG A 43 12.91 6.41 0.05
C ARG A 43 14.08 5.45 -0.09
N ASP A 44 14.04 4.32 0.63
CA ASP A 44 15.09 3.30 0.58
C ASP A 44 15.17 2.65 -0.80
N GLU A 45 14.04 2.31 -1.40
CA GLU A 45 13.99 1.76 -2.77
C GLU A 45 14.47 2.79 -3.81
N ALA A 46 14.12 4.08 -3.65
CA ALA A 46 14.60 5.13 -4.55
C ALA A 46 16.11 5.37 -4.45
N PHE A 47 16.73 5.06 -3.30
CA PHE A 47 18.18 5.15 -3.11
C PHE A 47 18.91 3.89 -3.58
N SER A 48 18.35 2.71 -3.34
CA SER A 48 18.99 1.42 -3.61
C SER A 48 18.80 0.92 -5.05
N VAL A 49 17.72 1.32 -5.74
CA VAL A 49 17.44 0.88 -7.11
C VAL A 49 18.04 1.87 -8.12
N PRO A 50 18.97 1.43 -8.99
CA PRO A 50 19.50 2.28 -10.05
C PRO A 50 18.39 2.78 -10.98
N ARG A 51 18.41 4.06 -11.32
CA ARG A 51 17.37 4.71 -12.15
C ARG A 51 17.25 4.13 -13.57
N ASN A 52 18.31 3.47 -14.05
CA ASN A 52 18.36 2.80 -15.36
C ASN A 52 17.91 1.34 -15.29
N ASN A 53 17.65 0.78 -14.10
CA ASN A 53 17.20 -0.60 -13.96
C ASN A 53 15.68 -0.69 -14.08
N PHE A 54 15.19 -0.48 -15.30
CA PHE A 54 13.75 -0.44 -15.61
C PHE A 54 13.03 -1.74 -15.21
N ALA A 55 13.67 -2.90 -15.37
CA ALA A 55 13.09 -4.19 -15.02
C ALA A 55 12.76 -4.29 -13.52
N ILE A 56 13.67 -3.85 -12.64
CA ILE A 56 13.41 -3.83 -11.20
C ILE A 56 12.34 -2.80 -10.85
N ILE A 57 12.39 -1.60 -11.44
CA ILE A 57 11.40 -0.55 -11.19
C ILE A 57 10.00 -1.04 -11.57
N GLU A 58 9.84 -1.66 -12.74
CA GLU A 58 8.56 -2.24 -13.16
C GLU A 58 8.11 -3.39 -12.26
N HIS A 59 9.02 -4.26 -11.84
CA HIS A 59 8.70 -5.34 -10.91
C HIS A 59 8.14 -4.81 -9.60
N LEU A 60 8.82 -3.83 -8.99
CA LEU A 60 8.39 -3.19 -7.74
C LEU A 60 7.07 -2.45 -7.92
N LEU A 61 6.88 -1.77 -9.05
CA LEU A 61 5.64 -1.09 -9.38
C LEU A 61 4.45 -2.06 -9.47
N ARG A 62 4.61 -3.17 -10.21
CA ARG A 62 3.60 -4.22 -10.30
C ARG A 62 3.32 -4.85 -8.93
N LYS A 63 4.36 -5.09 -8.13
CA LYS A 63 4.23 -5.63 -6.77
C LYS A 63 3.42 -4.69 -5.87
N GLY A 64 3.78 -3.42 -5.79
CA GLY A 64 3.07 -2.45 -4.95
C GLY A 64 1.60 -2.28 -5.38
N GLN A 65 1.32 -2.29 -6.68
CA GLN A 65 -0.07 -2.22 -7.18
C GLN A 65 -0.90 -3.44 -6.74
N ARG A 66 -0.30 -4.64 -6.72
CA ARG A 66 -0.96 -5.85 -6.19
C ARG A 66 -1.21 -5.75 -4.68
N ASP A 67 -0.21 -5.27 -3.93
CA ASP A 67 -0.29 -5.14 -2.47
C ASP A 67 -1.45 -4.19 -2.08
N ILE A 68 -1.58 -3.05 -2.75
CA ILE A 68 -2.69 -2.10 -2.54
C ILE A 68 -4.04 -2.73 -2.91
N LYS A 69 -4.14 -3.36 -4.08
CA LYS A 69 -5.38 -4.00 -4.54
C LYS A 69 -5.86 -5.09 -3.58
N MET A 70 -4.93 -5.84 -2.99
CA MET A 70 -5.25 -6.85 -1.99
C MET A 70 -5.79 -6.22 -0.71
N LEU A 71 -5.17 -5.14 -0.24
CA LEU A 71 -5.61 -4.42 0.95
C LEU A 71 -7.02 -3.81 0.78
N GLU A 72 -7.30 -3.24 -0.39
CA GLU A 72 -8.63 -2.71 -0.72
C GLU A 72 -9.69 -3.82 -0.74
N ARG A 73 -9.38 -4.97 -1.34
CA ARG A 73 -10.28 -6.14 -1.33
C ARG A 73 -10.57 -6.64 0.10
N MET A 74 -9.55 -6.70 0.95
CA MET A 74 -9.72 -7.10 2.35
C MET A 74 -10.59 -6.10 3.13
N LYS A 75 -10.49 -4.80 2.83
CA LYS A 75 -11.37 -3.78 3.42
C LYS A 75 -12.83 -3.96 3.00
N SER A 76 -13.10 -4.37 1.77
CA SER A 76 -14.46 -4.61 1.26
C SER A 76 -15.06 -5.95 1.71
N ALA A 77 -14.23 -6.91 2.08
CA ALA A 77 -14.69 -8.16 2.65
C ALA A 77 -15.16 -7.93 4.10
N ASN A 78 -16.44 -7.57 4.27
CA ASN A 78 -17.10 -7.68 5.57
C ASN A 78 -17.14 -9.17 5.95
N PHE A 79 -16.18 -9.62 6.75
CA PHE A 79 -16.30 -10.90 7.43
C PHE A 79 -17.46 -10.77 8.40
N THR A 80 -18.66 -11.19 7.98
CA THR A 80 -19.80 -11.32 8.87
C THR A 80 -19.39 -12.26 9.98
N ARG A 81 -19.11 -11.72 11.17
CA ARG A 81 -18.89 -12.51 12.38
C ARG A 81 -20.20 -13.24 12.63
N VAL A 82 -20.29 -14.51 12.25
CA VAL A 82 -21.43 -15.35 12.58
C VAL A 82 -21.48 -15.40 14.11
N PRO A 83 -22.54 -14.88 14.76
CA PRO A 83 -22.68 -15.03 16.20
C PRO A 83 -22.77 -16.52 16.50
N ARG A 84 -21.87 -17.04 17.35
CA ARG A 84 -22.04 -18.39 17.88
C ARG A 84 -23.31 -18.36 18.71
N SER A 85 -24.37 -19.04 18.26
CA SER A 85 -25.57 -19.26 19.05
C SER A 85 -25.16 -20.04 20.31
N SER A 86 -25.19 -19.36 21.46
CA SER A 86 -25.12 -20.01 22.76
C SER A 86 -26.39 -20.82 22.94
N GLY A 87 -26.32 -22.11 22.61
CA GLY A 87 -27.33 -23.07 23.01
C GLY A 87 -27.34 -23.14 24.53
N SER A 88 -28.39 -22.60 25.15
CA SER A 88 -28.73 -22.91 26.54
C SER A 88 -29.38 -24.29 26.56
N ALA A 89 -28.79 -25.18 27.35
CA ALA A 89 -29.43 -26.40 27.85
C ALA A 89 -29.98 -26.12 29.26
#